data_AF-A0A7S2Z1Z8-F1
#
_entry.id   AF-A0A7S2Z1Z8-F1
#
_cell.length_a   1.000
_cell.length_b   1.000
_cell.length_c   1.000
_cell.angle_alpha   90.00
_cell.angle_beta   90.00
_cell.angle_gamma   90.00
#
_symmetry.space_group_name_H-M   'P 1'
#
loop_
_entity.id
_entity.type
_entity.pdbx_description
1 polymer ?
#
loop_
_entity_poly.entity_id
_entity_poly.type
_entity_poly.pdbx_seq_one_letter_code
_entity_poly.pdbx_strand_id
1 'polypeptide(L)'
;QGLRNVGTQMLNSAEQELEQEAAEDQNEREAYKEKWVIPASATLTTVLAESIAEFRQKIQMARESDRNTLQQLEQPENPILLLETERLLERTPYLQKPMVSVGVADADTVVSELKKALLAVEKCSAERFELEGKLNDMKFKDNILPQLMSSSDSEENIFKEQLSKYKPLQDAVAASLASQEPLLKALGDRHAEFVSVFGIPEWRGGCE
;
A
#
# COMPACT_ATOMS: atom_id res chain seq x y z
N GLN A 1 -16.09 21.62 -4.69
CA GLN A 1 -14.99 22.19 -3.87
C GLN A 1 -14.14 21.02 -3.40
N GLY A 2 -12.81 21.09 -3.53
CA GLY A 2 -11.94 19.97 -3.11
C GLY A 2 -11.90 19.82 -1.59
N LEU A 3 -11.91 18.58 -1.09
CA LEU A 3 -11.88 18.23 0.35
C LEU A 3 -10.76 18.96 1.12
N ARG A 4 -9.65 19.26 0.45
CA ARG A 4 -8.50 19.99 1.01
C ARG A 4 -8.76 21.45 1.29
N ASN A 5 -9.54 22.11 0.42
CA ASN A 5 -9.91 23.51 0.60
C ASN A 5 -10.83 23.63 1.81
N VAL A 6 -11.73 22.66 2.00
CA VAL A 6 -12.59 22.56 3.18
C VAL A 6 -11.73 22.38 4.44
N GLY A 7 -10.79 21.43 4.45
CA GLY A 7 -9.90 21.22 5.60
C GLY A 7 -9.04 22.44 5.94
N THR A 8 -8.53 23.14 4.94
CA THR A 8 -7.75 24.39 5.14
C THR A 8 -8.63 25.50 5.70
N GLN A 9 -9.86 25.64 5.21
CA GLN A 9 -10.82 26.64 5.71
C GLN A 9 -11.21 26.37 7.17
N MET A 10 -11.43 25.10 7.54
CA MET A 10 -11.74 24.73 8.92
C MET A 10 -10.58 25.06 9.87
N LEU A 11 -9.34 24.78 9.47
CA LEU A 11 -8.17 25.14 10.29
C LEU A 11 -8.01 26.66 10.42
N ASN A 12 -8.22 27.41 9.35
CA ASN A 12 -8.17 28.88 9.40
C ASN A 12 -9.25 29.45 10.34
N SER A 13 -10.46 28.89 10.31
CA SER A 13 -11.55 29.29 11.22
C SER A 13 -11.19 29.00 12.68
N ALA A 14 -10.69 27.79 12.97
CA ALA A 14 -10.31 27.41 14.32
C ALA A 14 -9.16 28.27 14.87
N GLU A 15 -8.15 28.57 14.05
CA GLU A 15 -7.06 29.47 14.44
C GLU A 15 -7.56 30.90 14.71
N GLN A 16 -8.47 31.40 13.87
CA GLN A 16 -9.08 32.71 14.08
C GLN A 16 -9.90 32.78 15.38
N GLU A 17 -10.62 31.72 15.74
CA GLU A 17 -11.35 31.64 17.02
C GLU A 17 -10.40 31.66 18.22
N LEU A 18 -9.26 30.96 18.15
CA LEU A 18 -8.25 30.98 19.20
C LEU A 18 -7.55 32.34 19.32
N GLU A 19 -7.23 32.99 18.21
CA GLU A 19 -6.65 34.33 18.20
C GLU A 19 -7.61 35.38 18.76
N GLN A 20 -8.89 35.27 18.40
CA GLN A 20 -9.94 36.14 18.92
C GLN A 20 -10.08 35.99 20.44
N GLU A 21 -10.17 34.75 20.94
CA GLU A 21 -10.30 34.47 22.37
C GLU A 21 -9.09 34.95 23.17
N ALA A 22 -7.87 34.76 22.64
CA ALA A 22 -6.65 35.25 23.28
C ALA A 22 -6.60 36.79 23.32
N ALA A 23 -7.09 37.47 22.28
CA ALA A 23 -7.19 38.93 22.26
C ALA A 23 -8.24 39.45 23.26
N GLU A 24 -9.38 38.76 23.38
CA GLU A 24 -10.42 39.06 24.36
C GLU A 24 -9.91 38.88 25.80
N ASP A 25 -9.21 37.77 26.12
CA ASP A 25 -8.58 37.57 27.45
C ASP A 25 -7.57 38.67 27.79
N GLN A 26 -6.77 39.10 26.81
CA GLN A 26 -5.80 40.18 27.00
C GLN A 26 -6.49 41.52 27.31
N ASN A 27 -7.56 41.86 26.59
CA ASN A 27 -8.33 43.09 26.83
C ASN A 27 -8.99 43.09 28.22
N GLU A 28 -9.57 41.96 28.62
CA GLU A 28 -10.22 41.81 29.94
C GLU A 28 -9.20 41.87 31.08
N ARG A 29 -8.01 41.26 30.89
CA ARG A 29 -6.91 41.34 31.84
C ARG A 29 -6.39 42.77 32.03
N GLU A 30 -6.33 43.56 30.97
CA GLU A 30 -5.96 44.99 31.02
C GLU A 30 -7.01 45.85 31.73
N ALA A 31 -8.30 45.58 31.48
CA ALA A 31 -9.42 46.31 32.05
C ALA A 31 -9.62 46.02 33.55
N TYR A 32 -9.53 44.75 33.95
CA TYR A 32 -9.91 44.30 35.30
C TYR A 32 -8.73 43.97 36.21
N LYS A 33 -7.49 43.87 35.67
CA LYS A 33 -6.23 43.70 36.42
C LYS A 33 -6.33 42.66 37.53
N GLU A 34 -6.26 43.09 38.79
CA GLU A 34 -6.27 42.22 39.98
C GLU A 34 -7.56 41.42 40.17
N LYS A 35 -8.67 41.80 39.51
CA LYS A 35 -9.93 41.05 39.55
C LYS A 35 -9.97 39.91 38.53
N TRP A 36 -9.05 39.89 37.56
CA TRP A 36 -8.98 38.87 36.51
C TRP A 36 -7.90 37.82 36.85
N VAL A 37 -8.30 36.77 37.56
CA VAL A 37 -7.37 35.76 38.14
C VAL A 37 -7.32 34.47 37.29
N ILE A 38 -7.98 34.46 36.13
CA ILE A 38 -8.03 33.28 35.25
C ILE A 38 -6.64 33.09 34.60
N PRO A 39 -6.13 31.84 34.50
CA PRO A 39 -4.93 31.54 33.72
C PRO A 39 -5.05 32.09 32.29
N ALA A 40 -3.95 32.60 31.73
CA ALA A 40 -3.94 33.16 30.39
C ALA A 40 -4.47 32.16 29.38
N SER A 41 -5.39 32.61 28.53
CA SER A 41 -6.02 31.72 27.58
C SER A 41 -5.05 31.12 26.58
N ALA A 42 -4.02 31.88 26.18
CA ALA A 42 -2.91 31.38 25.39
C ALA A 42 -2.21 30.15 26.01
N THR A 43 -2.18 30.04 27.35
CA THR A 43 -1.64 28.87 28.06
C THR A 43 -2.60 27.68 27.97
N LEU A 44 -3.91 27.92 28.08
CA LEU A 44 -4.95 26.90 28.04
C LEU A 44 -5.13 26.31 26.63
N THR A 45 -4.88 27.12 25.58
CA THR A 45 -5.08 26.75 24.18
C THR A 45 -3.81 26.23 23.50
N THR A 46 -2.67 26.16 24.21
CA THR A 46 -1.38 25.66 23.68
C THR A 46 -1.50 24.34 22.92
N VAL A 47 -2.12 23.32 23.52
CA VAL A 47 -2.30 21.99 22.91
C VAL A 47 -3.16 22.05 21.63
N LEU A 48 -4.14 22.96 21.58
CA LEU A 48 -4.98 23.17 20.40
C LEU A 48 -4.19 23.86 19.28
N ALA A 49 -3.37 24.85 19.62
CA ALA A 49 -2.48 25.52 18.67
C ALA A 49 -1.42 24.55 18.09
N GLU A 50 -0.83 23.70 18.93
CA GLU A 50 0.08 22.63 18.50
C GLU A 50 -0.63 21.64 17.55
N SER A 51 -1.87 21.26 17.87
CA SER A 51 -2.69 20.39 17.02
C SER A 51 -2.99 21.03 15.66
N ILE A 52 -3.33 22.33 15.63
CA ILE A 52 -3.54 23.08 14.38
C ILE A 52 -2.27 23.09 13.52
N ALA A 53 -1.10 23.32 14.13
CA ALA A 53 0.18 23.30 13.44
C ALA A 53 0.49 21.90 12.85
N GLU A 54 0.24 20.84 13.61
CA GLU A 54 0.40 19.46 13.12
C GLU A 54 -0.52 19.16 11.93
N PHE A 55 -1.80 19.56 12.00
CA PHE A 55 -2.74 19.37 10.90
C PHE A 55 -2.35 20.17 9.65
N ARG A 56 -1.82 21.39 9.80
CA ARG A 56 -1.28 22.16 8.68
C ARG A 56 -0.12 21.44 8.00
N GLN A 57 0.80 20.87 8.78
CA GLN A 57 1.91 20.09 8.24
C GLN A 57 1.40 18.86 7.47
N LYS A 58 0.42 18.12 8.02
CA LYS A 58 -0.19 16.97 7.34
C LYS A 58 -0.86 17.36 6.02
N ILE A 59 -1.58 18.48 5.98
CA ILE A 59 -2.19 19.00 4.74
C ILE A 59 -1.11 19.37 3.72
N GLN A 60 0.00 19.99 4.15
CA GLN A 60 1.10 20.32 3.24
C GLN A 60 1.76 19.06 2.67
N MET A 61 2.08 18.08 3.50
CA MET A 61 2.63 16.80 3.04
C MET A 61 1.69 16.10 2.06
N ALA A 62 0.38 16.10 2.33
CA ALA A 62 -0.61 15.57 1.40
C ALA A 62 -0.64 16.34 0.07
N ARG A 63 -0.45 17.67 0.09
CA ARG A 63 -0.35 18.48 -1.15
C ARG A 63 0.85 18.08 -1.99
N GLU A 64 2.00 17.91 -1.36
CA GLU A 64 3.22 17.48 -2.03
C GLU A 64 3.09 16.08 -2.62
N SER A 65 2.50 15.15 -1.86
CA SER A 65 2.23 13.77 -2.32
C SER A 65 1.32 13.72 -3.54
N ASP A 66 0.20 14.44 -3.53
CA ASP A 66 -0.70 14.48 -4.69
C ASP A 66 -0.06 15.18 -5.88
N ARG A 67 0.69 16.26 -5.65
CA ARG A 67 1.42 16.94 -6.72
C ARG A 67 2.39 15.98 -7.40
N ASN A 68 3.13 15.19 -6.62
CA ASN A 68 4.05 14.20 -7.16
C ASN A 68 3.31 13.10 -7.93
N THR A 69 2.18 12.60 -7.39
CA THR A 69 1.35 11.58 -8.05
C THR A 69 0.79 12.11 -9.39
N LEU A 70 0.24 13.32 -9.41
CA LEU A 70 -0.28 13.94 -10.63
C LEU A 70 0.83 14.20 -11.65
N GLN A 71 1.99 14.69 -11.21
CA GLN A 71 3.15 14.88 -12.08
C GLN A 71 3.63 13.56 -12.70
N GLN A 72 3.57 12.45 -11.96
CA GLN A 72 3.87 11.12 -12.50
C GLN A 72 2.81 10.66 -13.50
N LEU A 73 1.52 10.96 -13.24
CA LEU A 73 0.41 10.60 -14.13
C LEU A 73 0.46 11.35 -15.46
N GLU A 74 0.79 12.64 -15.44
CA GLU A 74 0.83 13.52 -16.60
C GLU A 74 2.08 13.35 -17.47
N GLN A 75 3.02 12.47 -17.10
CA GLN A 75 4.19 12.21 -17.95
C GLN A 75 3.75 11.61 -19.29
N PRO A 76 4.28 12.10 -20.43
CA PRO A 76 3.90 11.60 -21.75
C PRO A 76 4.26 10.12 -21.96
N GLU A 77 5.23 9.61 -21.21
CA GLU A 77 5.61 8.19 -21.20
C GLU A 77 4.91 7.39 -20.08
N ASN A 78 3.85 7.93 -19.47
CA ASN A 78 3.14 7.19 -18.44
C ASN A 78 2.56 5.89 -19.05
N PRO A 79 2.93 4.71 -18.53
CA PRO A 79 2.50 3.44 -19.09
C PRO A 79 0.99 3.25 -19.04
N ILE A 80 0.28 3.92 -18.13
CA ILE A 80 -1.19 3.89 -18.05
C ILE A 80 -1.81 4.56 -19.29
N LEU A 81 -1.24 5.67 -19.76
CA LEU A 81 -1.68 6.33 -21.00
C LEU A 81 -1.34 5.50 -22.24
N LEU A 82 -0.30 4.66 -22.17
CA LEU A 82 0.05 3.71 -23.24
C LEU A 82 -0.92 2.52 -23.32
N LEU A 83 -1.62 2.20 -22.22
CA LEU A 83 -2.64 1.15 -22.18
C LEU A 83 -3.97 1.57 -22.81
N GLU A 84 -4.12 2.82 -23.26
CA GLU A 84 -5.30 3.26 -24.03
C GLU A 84 -5.40 2.45 -25.34
N THR A 85 -6.53 1.75 -25.49
CA THR A 85 -6.71 0.62 -26.42
C THR A 85 -6.42 0.96 -27.89
N GLU A 86 -6.69 2.18 -28.31
CA GLU A 86 -6.47 2.65 -29.69
C GLU A 86 -4.98 2.77 -30.01
N ARG A 87 -4.18 3.28 -29.07
CA ARG A 87 -2.73 3.47 -29.24
C ARG A 87 -1.96 2.17 -29.07
N LEU A 88 -2.47 1.25 -28.24
CA LEU A 88 -1.81 -0.01 -27.95
C LEU A 88 -1.67 -0.87 -29.20
N LEU A 89 -2.78 -1.11 -29.93
CA LEU A 89 -2.77 -1.97 -31.12
C LEU A 89 -1.89 -1.42 -32.25
N GLU A 90 -1.86 -0.11 -32.44
CA GLU A 90 -1.01 0.54 -33.44
C GLU A 90 0.48 0.47 -33.10
N ARG A 91 0.82 0.37 -31.80
CA ARG A 91 2.21 0.42 -31.31
C ARG A 91 2.76 -0.90 -30.82
N THR A 92 1.96 -1.96 -30.82
CA THR A 92 2.43 -3.32 -30.50
C THR A 92 2.68 -4.11 -31.78
N PRO A 93 3.94 -4.34 -32.19
CA PRO A 93 4.24 -5.23 -33.29
C PRO A 93 3.73 -6.65 -33.00
N TYR A 94 3.34 -7.39 -34.04
CA TYR A 94 2.81 -8.75 -33.89
C TYR A 94 3.96 -9.77 -33.86
N LEU A 95 3.98 -10.63 -32.84
CA LEU A 95 4.87 -11.78 -32.77
C LEU A 95 4.20 -12.98 -33.46
N GLN A 96 4.79 -13.47 -34.55
CA GLN A 96 4.30 -14.65 -35.25
C GLN A 96 4.81 -15.94 -34.61
N LYS A 97 4.00 -17.01 -34.68
CA LYS A 97 4.45 -18.35 -34.33
C LYS A 97 5.61 -18.75 -35.26
N PRO A 98 6.70 -19.33 -34.75
CA PRO A 98 7.78 -19.85 -35.58
C PRO A 98 7.25 -20.83 -36.64
N MET A 99 7.54 -20.55 -37.92
CA MET A 99 7.12 -21.39 -39.04
C MET A 99 7.88 -22.72 -39.11
N VAL A 100 9.07 -22.76 -38.50
CA VAL A 100 9.93 -23.94 -38.41
C VAL A 100 10.31 -24.08 -36.95
N SER A 101 10.16 -25.28 -36.39
CA SER A 101 10.63 -25.59 -35.03
C SER A 101 12.16 -25.58 -35.03
N VAL A 102 12.77 -24.43 -34.77
CA VAL A 102 14.22 -24.29 -34.65
C VAL A 102 14.61 -24.66 -33.22
N GLY A 103 14.53 -25.95 -32.87
CA GLY A 103 14.78 -26.43 -31.50
C GLY A 103 14.36 -27.87 -31.26
N VAL A 104 14.61 -28.35 -30.03
CA VAL A 104 14.29 -29.73 -29.59
C VAL A 104 12.79 -29.89 -29.29
N ALA A 105 12.06 -28.81 -29.03
CA ALA A 105 10.66 -28.81 -28.62
C ALA A 105 9.76 -28.03 -29.61
N ASP A 106 8.53 -28.51 -29.77
CA ASP A 106 7.50 -27.86 -30.57
C ASP A 106 6.96 -26.57 -29.91
N ALA A 107 6.68 -25.55 -30.73
CA ALA A 107 6.27 -24.23 -30.24
C ALA A 107 4.97 -24.25 -29.41
N ASP A 108 3.98 -25.10 -29.75
CA ASP A 108 2.74 -25.20 -28.95
C ASP A 108 3.01 -25.84 -27.59
N THR A 109 3.94 -26.80 -27.55
CA THR A 109 4.37 -27.45 -26.31
C THR A 109 5.04 -26.45 -25.38
N VAL A 110 5.99 -25.65 -25.89
CA VAL A 110 6.69 -24.62 -25.11
C VAL A 110 5.71 -23.58 -24.54
N VAL A 111 4.75 -23.12 -25.34
CA VAL A 111 3.70 -22.19 -24.89
C VAL A 111 2.83 -22.82 -23.81
N SER A 112 2.42 -24.08 -23.98
CA SER A 112 1.59 -24.80 -23.02
C SER A 112 2.30 -24.96 -21.67
N GLU A 113 3.57 -25.35 -21.67
CA GLU A 113 4.37 -25.51 -20.46
C GLU A 113 4.64 -24.18 -19.75
N LEU A 114 4.91 -23.10 -20.49
CA LEU A 114 5.04 -21.76 -19.91
C LEU A 114 3.73 -21.30 -19.25
N LYS A 115 2.57 -21.53 -19.90
CA LYS A 115 1.26 -21.24 -19.32
C LYS A 115 1.01 -22.02 -18.03
N LYS A 116 1.36 -23.30 -17.98
CA LYS A 116 1.25 -24.12 -16.76
C LYS A 116 2.13 -23.56 -15.63
N ALA A 117 3.36 -23.15 -15.94
CA ALA A 117 4.26 -22.55 -14.95
C ALA A 117 3.69 -21.22 -14.40
N LEU A 118 3.15 -20.36 -15.26
CA LEU A 118 2.48 -19.12 -14.85
C LEU A 118 1.28 -19.38 -13.94
N LEU A 119 0.40 -20.31 -14.31
CA LEU A 119 -0.76 -20.68 -13.49
C LEU A 119 -0.35 -21.24 -12.11
N ALA A 120 0.77 -21.96 -12.03
CA ALA A 120 1.29 -22.46 -10.76
C ALA A 120 1.78 -21.32 -9.84
N VAL A 121 2.43 -20.29 -10.40
CA VAL A 121 2.84 -19.09 -9.67
C VAL A 121 1.62 -18.27 -9.24
N GLU A 122 0.64 -18.08 -10.12
CA GLU A 122 -0.61 -17.38 -9.81
C GLU A 122 -1.37 -18.08 -8.68
N LYS A 123 -1.46 -19.41 -8.71
CA LYS A 123 -2.06 -20.20 -7.64
C LYS A 123 -1.32 -19.98 -6.31
N CYS A 124 0.01 -19.99 -6.30
CA CYS A 124 0.81 -19.71 -5.11
C CYS A 124 0.52 -18.29 -4.55
N SER A 125 0.34 -17.30 -5.43
CA SER A 125 -0.05 -15.93 -5.03
C SER A 125 -1.46 -15.88 -4.44
N ALA A 126 -2.42 -16.57 -5.05
CA ALA A 126 -3.80 -16.64 -4.56
C ALA A 126 -3.87 -17.32 -3.17
N GLU A 127 -3.13 -18.41 -2.97
CA GLU A 127 -3.02 -19.08 -1.67
C GLU A 127 -2.48 -18.13 -0.58
N ARG A 128 -1.53 -17.24 -0.90
CA ARG A 128 -1.04 -16.22 0.05
C ARG A 128 -2.07 -15.16 0.39
N PHE A 129 -2.81 -14.68 -0.61
CA PHE A 129 -3.89 -13.75 -0.39
C PHE A 129 -4.95 -14.36 0.57
N GLU A 130 -5.28 -15.63 0.39
CA GLU A 130 -6.17 -16.33 1.32
C GLU A 130 -5.58 -16.49 2.74
N LEU A 131 -4.28 -16.75 2.86
CA LEU A 131 -3.60 -16.82 4.17
C LEU A 131 -3.61 -15.48 4.89
N GLU A 132 -3.38 -14.38 4.16
CA GLU A 132 -3.47 -13.02 4.70
C GLU A 132 -4.89 -12.72 5.18
N GLY A 133 -5.91 -13.07 4.37
CA GLY A 133 -7.32 -12.96 4.77
C GLY A 133 -7.61 -13.71 6.08
N LYS A 134 -7.17 -14.96 6.19
CA LYS A 134 -7.32 -15.79 7.40
C LYS A 134 -6.62 -15.18 8.62
N LEU A 135 -5.42 -14.62 8.45
CA LEU A 135 -4.68 -13.96 9.52
C LEU A 135 -5.41 -12.70 10.01
N ASN A 136 -5.88 -11.86 9.09
CA ASN A 136 -6.62 -10.65 9.42
C ASN A 136 -7.93 -10.96 10.14
N ASP A 137 -8.68 -11.97 9.67
CA ASP A 137 -9.91 -12.42 10.31
C ASP A 137 -9.67 -12.98 11.72
N MET A 138 -8.62 -13.79 11.88
CA MET A 138 -8.24 -14.35 13.19
C MET A 138 -7.87 -13.24 14.16
N LYS A 139 -6.99 -12.32 13.75
CA LYS A 139 -6.56 -11.16 14.54
C LYS A 139 -7.74 -10.27 14.94
N PHE A 140 -8.66 -10.00 14.01
CA PHE A 140 -9.82 -9.15 14.29
C PHE A 140 -10.74 -9.74 15.36
N LYS A 141 -10.90 -11.06 15.37
CA LYS A 141 -11.74 -11.79 16.33
C LYS A 141 -11.01 -12.13 17.62
N ASP A 142 -9.72 -11.87 17.70
CA ASP A 142 -8.86 -12.29 18.81
C ASP A 142 -8.88 -11.27 19.96
N ASN A 143 -9.88 -11.40 20.84
CA ASN A 143 -9.93 -10.64 22.07
C ASN A 143 -9.41 -11.47 23.25
N ILE A 144 -8.23 -11.09 23.75
CA ILE A 144 -7.57 -11.76 24.89
C ILE A 144 -7.85 -11.09 26.24
N LEU A 145 -8.57 -9.95 26.27
CA LEU A 145 -8.90 -9.25 27.52
C LEU A 145 -9.61 -10.15 28.54
N PRO A 146 -10.58 -10.99 28.17
CA PRO A 146 -11.22 -11.89 29.13
C PRO A 146 -10.21 -12.83 29.82
N GLN A 147 -9.28 -13.42 29.06
CA GLN A 147 -8.25 -14.30 29.63
C GLN A 147 -7.30 -13.54 30.56
N LEU A 148 -6.89 -12.33 30.19
CA LEU A 148 -6.06 -11.47 31.03
C LEU A 148 -6.76 -11.10 32.35
N MET A 149 -8.06 -10.84 32.31
CA MET A 149 -8.84 -10.46 33.50
C MET A 149 -9.18 -11.64 34.41
N SER A 150 -9.30 -12.85 33.84
CA SER A 150 -9.71 -14.05 34.60
C SER A 150 -8.55 -14.91 35.11
N SER A 151 -7.36 -14.77 34.52
CA SER A 151 -6.22 -15.61 34.85
C SER A 151 -5.42 -15.04 36.01
N SER A 152 -4.91 -15.92 36.87
CA SER A 152 -3.92 -15.60 37.92
C SER A 152 -2.48 -15.92 37.49
N ASP A 153 -2.28 -16.36 36.24
CA ASP A 153 -0.97 -16.63 35.67
C ASP A 153 -0.29 -15.32 35.22
N SER A 154 1.01 -15.37 34.93
CA SER A 154 1.74 -14.24 34.37
C SER A 154 1.23 -13.87 32.98
N GLU A 155 1.17 -12.57 32.71
CA GLU A 155 0.75 -12.01 31.41
C GLU A 155 1.57 -12.62 30.25
N GLU A 156 2.87 -12.85 30.46
CA GLU A 156 3.75 -13.38 29.43
C GLU A 156 3.43 -14.84 29.05
N ASN A 157 3.04 -15.67 30.02
CA ASN A 157 2.59 -17.04 29.74
C ASN A 157 1.28 -17.03 28.96
N ILE A 158 0.34 -16.15 29.36
CA ILE A 158 -0.93 -15.98 28.67
C ILE A 158 -0.69 -15.55 27.22
N PHE A 159 0.20 -14.57 26.97
CA PHE A 159 0.54 -14.16 25.62
C PHE A 159 1.20 -15.27 24.80
N LYS A 160 2.14 -16.03 25.38
CA LYS A 160 2.78 -17.16 24.68
C LYS A 160 1.76 -18.21 24.27
N GLU A 161 0.86 -18.58 25.17
CA GLU A 161 -0.20 -19.54 24.89
C GLU A 161 -1.18 -19.00 23.85
N GLN A 162 -1.62 -17.75 23.98
CA GLN A 162 -2.54 -17.14 23.02
C GLN A 162 -1.91 -16.96 21.64
N LEU A 163 -0.61 -16.65 21.54
CA LEU A 163 0.08 -16.55 20.24
C LEU A 163 0.31 -17.91 19.59
N SER A 164 0.34 -19.01 20.36
CA SER A 164 0.56 -20.35 19.83
C SER A 164 -0.51 -20.78 18.81
N LYS A 165 -1.74 -20.24 18.90
CA LYS A 165 -2.82 -20.51 17.93
C LYS A 165 -2.55 -20.01 16.51
N TYR A 166 -1.62 -19.07 16.35
CA TYR A 166 -1.18 -18.58 15.03
C TYR A 166 -0.13 -19.48 14.38
N LYS A 167 0.42 -20.47 15.12
CA LYS A 167 1.49 -21.34 14.62
C LYS A 167 1.13 -22.07 13.32
N PRO A 168 -0.08 -22.63 13.13
CA PRO A 168 -0.46 -23.25 11.86
C PRO A 168 -0.44 -22.28 10.66
N LEU A 169 -0.81 -21.00 10.87
CA LEU A 169 -0.72 -19.98 9.82
C LEU A 169 0.74 -19.64 9.50
N GLN A 170 1.61 -19.56 10.51
CA GLN A 170 3.05 -19.36 10.30
C GLN A 170 3.66 -20.52 9.49
N ASP A 171 3.29 -21.76 9.81
CA ASP A 171 3.78 -22.94 9.11
C ASP A 171 3.28 -22.98 7.66
N ALA A 172 2.02 -22.58 7.42
CA ALA A 172 1.46 -22.45 6.07
C ALA A 172 2.18 -21.36 5.24
N VAL A 173 2.50 -20.21 5.85
CA VAL A 173 3.31 -19.16 5.20
C VAL A 173 4.71 -19.67 4.89
N ALA A 174 5.36 -20.37 5.81
CA ALA A 174 6.68 -20.96 5.59
C ALA A 174 6.67 -21.98 4.43
N ALA A 175 5.64 -22.84 4.37
CA ALA A 175 5.45 -23.78 3.28
C ALA A 175 5.22 -23.07 1.92
N SER A 176 4.43 -22.00 1.90
CA SER A 176 4.20 -21.18 0.70
C SER A 176 5.46 -20.45 0.23
N LEU A 177 6.33 -20.02 1.15
CA LEU A 177 7.63 -19.43 0.79
C LEU A 177 8.58 -20.49 0.23
N ALA A 178 8.65 -21.66 0.86
CA ALA A 178 9.48 -22.77 0.40
C ALA A 178 9.08 -23.29 -0.99
N SER A 179 7.80 -23.23 -1.35
CA SER A 179 7.32 -23.66 -2.67
C SER A 179 7.55 -22.62 -3.78
N GLN A 180 7.75 -21.34 -3.46
CA GLN A 180 7.93 -20.29 -4.46
C GLN A 180 9.22 -20.43 -5.25
N GLU A 181 10.34 -20.73 -4.58
CA GLU A 181 11.65 -20.82 -5.24
C GLU A 181 11.69 -21.82 -6.41
N PRO A 182 11.24 -23.09 -6.26
CA PRO A 182 11.20 -24.01 -7.40
C PRO A 182 10.21 -23.59 -8.49
N LEU A 183 9.09 -22.93 -8.14
CA LEU A 183 8.13 -22.43 -9.12
C LEU A 183 8.72 -21.30 -9.96
N LEU A 184 9.40 -20.34 -9.34
CA LEU A 184 10.06 -19.24 -10.05
C LEU A 184 11.23 -19.74 -10.92
N LYS A 185 11.99 -20.72 -10.42
CA LYS A 185 13.02 -21.37 -11.23
C LYS A 185 12.43 -22.04 -12.47
N ALA A 186 11.39 -22.85 -12.30
CA ALA A 186 10.71 -23.50 -13.41
C ALA A 186 10.13 -22.48 -14.41
N LEU A 187 9.52 -21.39 -13.92
CA LEU A 187 9.04 -20.31 -14.78
C LEU A 187 10.18 -19.66 -15.57
N GLY A 188 11.32 -19.40 -14.92
CA GLY A 188 12.51 -18.84 -15.57
C GLY A 188 13.05 -19.76 -16.68
N ASP A 189 13.14 -21.06 -16.41
CA ASP A 189 13.59 -22.06 -17.38
C ASP A 189 12.64 -22.13 -18.59
N ARG A 190 11.32 -22.16 -18.36
CA ARG A 190 10.31 -22.19 -19.44
C ARG A 190 10.25 -20.88 -20.22
N HIS A 191 10.47 -19.76 -19.55
CA HIS A 191 10.57 -18.46 -20.21
C HIS A 191 11.80 -18.39 -21.11
N ALA A 192 12.97 -18.90 -20.66
CA ALA A 192 14.17 -18.95 -21.48
C ALA A 192 13.97 -19.84 -22.73
N GLU A 193 13.31 -20.99 -22.56
CA GLU A 193 12.93 -21.88 -23.68
C GLU A 193 12.00 -21.16 -24.67
N PHE A 194 10.98 -20.46 -24.18
CA PHE A 194 10.07 -19.65 -25.00
C PHE A 194 10.80 -18.54 -25.76
N VAL A 195 11.66 -17.77 -25.08
CA VAL A 195 12.44 -16.68 -25.68
C VAL A 195 13.32 -17.18 -26.83
N SER A 196 13.95 -18.35 -26.63
CA SER A 196 14.80 -18.99 -27.63
C SER A 196 13.99 -19.49 -28.83
N VAL A 197 12.92 -20.27 -28.61
CA VAL A 197 12.11 -20.86 -29.69
C VAL A 197 11.39 -19.79 -30.52
N PHE A 198 10.94 -18.71 -29.89
CA PHE A 198 10.25 -17.62 -30.58
C PHE A 198 11.18 -16.55 -31.15
N GLY A 199 12.51 -16.66 -30.96
CA GLY A 199 13.48 -15.69 -31.48
C GLY A 199 13.17 -14.26 -31.04
N ILE A 200 12.80 -14.08 -29.76
CA ILE A 200 12.36 -12.79 -29.24
C ILE A 200 13.43 -11.69 -29.39
N PRO A 201 14.73 -11.94 -29.16
CA PRO A 201 15.77 -10.94 -29.39
C PRO A 201 15.82 -10.45 -30.84
N GLU A 202 15.74 -11.36 -31.81
CA GLU A 202 15.76 -11.06 -33.24
C GLU A 202 14.49 -10.32 -33.65
N TRP A 203 13.33 -10.77 -33.17
CA TRP A 203 12.06 -10.10 -33.39
C TRP A 203 12.06 -8.67 -32.84
N ARG A 204 12.58 -8.47 -31.62
CA ARG A 204 12.69 -7.13 -31.01
C ARG A 204 13.59 -6.21 -31.82
N GLY A 205 14.75 -6.69 -32.27
CA GLY A 205 15.67 -5.91 -33.10
C GLY A 205 15.10 -5.50 -34.45
N GLY A 206 14.06 -6.20 -34.95
CA GLY A 206 13.32 -5.82 -36.15
C GLY A 206 12.15 -4.86 -35.92
N CYS A 207 11.84 -4.52 -34.66
CA CYS A 207 10.75 -3.62 -34.28
C CYS A 207 11.23 -2.21 -33.87
N GLU A 208 12.52 -2.03 -33.61
CA GLU A 208 13.19 -0.74 -33.40
C GLU A 208 13.50 -0.05 -34.74
#